data_AF-A0A3A0UT73-F1
#
_entry.id   AF-A0A3A0UT73-F1
#
_cell.length_a   1.000
_cell.length_b   1.000
_cell.length_c   1.000
_cell.angle_alpha   90.00
_cell.angle_beta   90.00
_cell.angle_gamma   90.00
#
_symmetry.space_group_name_H-M   'P 1'
#
loop_
_entity.id
_entity.type
_entity.pdbx_description
1 polymer ?
#
loop_
_entity_poly.entity_id
_entity_poly.type
_entity_poly.pdbx_seq_one_letter_code
_entity_poly.pdbx_strand_id
1 'polypeptide(L)'
;VHTGSSFAKKQKWTSPEKAIMGGARFVRGNYFENNQLSLYQMRWNPNSPGEHQYASDIEWDENIATFMKHYYHQLGIKKDHINKDYYL
;
A
#
# COMPACT_ATOMS: atom_id res chain seq x y z
N VAL A 1 -6.92 -12.42 -29.03
CA VAL A 1 -5.78 -11.80 -28.31
C VAL A 1 -6.37 -11.02 -27.14
N HIS A 2 -6.19 -11.49 -25.89
CA HIS A 2 -6.77 -10.81 -24.73
C HIS A 2 -6.07 -9.45 -24.53
N THR A 3 -6.75 -8.36 -24.85
CA THR A 3 -6.32 -7.02 -24.45
C THR A 3 -6.58 -6.90 -22.95
N GLY A 4 -5.62 -7.35 -22.13
CA GLY A 4 -5.68 -7.20 -20.69
C GLY A 4 -6.01 -5.75 -20.33
N SER A 5 -7.03 -5.53 -19.50
CA SER A 5 -7.45 -4.23 -18.99
C SER A 5 -6.39 -3.67 -18.03
N SER A 6 -5.26 -3.28 -18.57
CA SER A 6 -4.14 -2.72 -17.79
C SER A 6 -4.54 -1.35 -17.23
N PHE A 7 -4.58 -1.26 -15.91
CA PHE A 7 -4.81 0.00 -15.21
C PHE A 7 -3.75 1.04 -15.57
N ALA A 8 -2.46 0.66 -15.60
CA ALA A 8 -1.37 1.56 -15.98
C ALA A 8 -1.54 2.13 -17.40
N LYS A 9 -1.98 1.30 -18.36
CA LYS A 9 -2.29 1.74 -19.73
C LYS A 9 -3.48 2.71 -19.74
N LYS A 10 -4.55 2.42 -19.00
CA LYS A 10 -5.73 3.29 -18.85
C LYS A 10 -5.35 4.65 -18.24
N GLN A 11 -4.47 4.65 -17.25
CA GLN A 11 -3.98 5.85 -16.57
C GLN A 11 -2.85 6.58 -17.30
N LYS A 12 -2.40 6.07 -18.46
CA LYS A 12 -1.33 6.64 -19.28
C LYS A 12 -0.01 6.82 -18.52
N TRP A 13 0.36 5.85 -17.68
CA TRP A 13 1.66 5.82 -16.97
C TRP A 13 2.78 5.38 -17.93
N THR A 14 3.15 6.27 -18.85
CA THR A 14 4.09 5.97 -19.95
C THR A 14 5.54 6.32 -19.64
N SER A 15 5.85 6.73 -18.41
CA SER A 15 7.22 7.01 -17.94
C SER A 15 7.36 6.61 -16.47
N PRO A 16 8.59 6.37 -15.98
CA PRO A 16 8.83 6.05 -14.57
C PRO A 16 8.23 7.09 -13.62
N GLU A 17 8.44 8.39 -13.89
CA GLU A 17 7.90 9.48 -13.09
C GLU A 17 6.37 9.45 -13.03
N LYS A 18 5.69 9.24 -14.17
CA LYS A 18 4.23 9.14 -14.21
C LYS A 18 3.73 7.93 -13.44
N ALA A 19 4.44 6.81 -13.48
CA ALA A 19 4.10 5.62 -12.72
C ALA A 19 4.29 5.83 -11.21
N ILE A 20 5.37 6.51 -10.78
CA ILE A 20 5.61 6.86 -9.37
C ILE A 20 4.49 7.77 -8.84
N MET A 21 4.23 8.89 -9.52
CA MET A 21 3.19 9.84 -9.11
C MET A 21 1.79 9.23 -9.21
N GLY A 22 1.55 8.42 -10.23
CA GLY A 22 0.29 7.72 -10.44
C GLY A 22 0.02 6.66 -9.37
N GLY A 23 1.03 5.87 -9.02
CA GLY A 23 0.96 4.88 -7.95
C GLY A 23 0.69 5.52 -6.58
N ALA A 24 1.37 6.63 -6.28
CA ALA A 24 1.11 7.38 -5.05
C ALA A 24 -0.35 7.89 -4.97
N ARG A 25 -0.89 8.44 -6.07
CA ARG A 25 -2.30 8.85 -6.15
C ARG A 25 -3.26 7.67 -6.00
N PHE A 26 -2.92 6.52 -6.60
CA PHE A 26 -3.71 5.30 -6.49
C PHE A 26 -3.78 4.84 -5.03
N VAL A 27 -2.65 4.75 -4.32
CA VAL A 27 -2.62 4.38 -2.89
C VAL A 27 -3.42 5.36 -2.04
N ARG A 28 -3.24 6.68 -2.26
CA ARG A 28 -4.00 7.71 -1.54
C ARG A 28 -5.51 7.53 -1.71
N GLY A 29 -5.99 7.49 -2.95
CA GLY A 29 -7.43 7.48 -3.23
C GLY A 29 -8.10 6.13 -2.98
N ASN A 30 -7.38 5.01 -3.15
CA ASN A 30 -7.99 3.68 -3.02
C ASN A 30 -7.76 3.06 -1.63
N TYR A 31 -6.74 3.46 -0.87
CA TYR A 31 -6.47 2.84 0.44
C TYR A 31 -6.60 3.84 1.58
N PHE A 32 -5.88 4.97 1.51
CA PHE A 32 -5.88 5.91 2.63
C PHE A 32 -7.25 6.57 2.83
N GLU A 33 -7.92 6.95 1.74
CA GLU A 33 -9.29 7.49 1.79
C GLU A 33 -10.35 6.42 2.15
N ASN A 34 -9.98 5.14 2.13
CA ASN A 34 -10.80 4.00 2.57
C ASN A 34 -10.38 3.48 3.97
N ASN A 35 -9.74 4.31 4.79
CA ASN A 35 -9.30 4.00 6.16
C ASN A 35 -8.30 2.81 6.28
N GLN A 36 -7.61 2.46 5.19
CA GLN A 36 -6.50 1.51 5.21
C GLN A 36 -5.17 2.28 5.26
N LEU A 37 -4.81 2.79 6.45
CA LEU A 37 -3.73 3.76 6.65
C LEU A 37 -2.35 3.12 6.89
N SER A 38 -2.31 1.91 7.43
CA SER A 38 -1.08 1.15 7.69
C SER A 38 -0.94 -0.02 6.71
N LEU A 39 0.29 -0.54 6.57
CA LEU A 39 0.55 -1.75 5.76
C LEU A 39 -0.34 -2.91 6.20
N TYR A 40 -0.52 -3.08 7.51
CA TYR A 40 -1.40 -4.11 8.07
C TYR A 40 -2.85 -3.94 7.58
N GLN A 41 -3.39 -2.72 7.61
CA GLN A 41 -4.75 -2.46 7.15
C GLN A 41 -4.89 -2.62 5.63
N MET A 42 -3.88 -2.22 4.85
CA MET A 42 -3.86 -2.43 3.40
C MET A 42 -3.79 -3.91 3.03
N ARG A 43 -3.05 -4.70 3.81
CA ARG A 43 -2.89 -6.13 3.57
C ARG A 43 -4.10 -6.95 4.02
N TRP A 44 -4.60 -6.70 5.22
CA TRP A 44 -5.58 -7.58 5.87
C TRP A 44 -7.00 -7.02 5.90
N ASN A 45 -7.14 -5.69 5.81
CA ASN A 45 -8.40 -4.97 5.95
C ASN A 45 -9.25 -5.44 7.15
N PRO A 46 -8.83 -5.18 8.39
CA PRO A 46 -9.53 -5.68 9.58
C PRO A 46 -10.98 -5.16 9.69
N ASN A 47 -11.31 -4.02 9.06
CA ASN A 47 -12.68 -3.49 9.01
C ASN A 47 -13.61 -4.33 8.11
N SER A 48 -13.06 -5.04 7.11
CA SER A 48 -13.80 -5.92 6.21
C SER A 48 -12.86 -7.05 5.72
N PRO A 49 -12.61 -8.07 6.56
CA PRO A 49 -11.60 -9.08 6.27
C PRO A 49 -11.84 -9.83 4.97
N GLY A 50 -10.78 -10.04 4.19
CA GLY A 50 -10.83 -10.73 2.89
C GLY A 50 -11.21 -9.83 1.71
N GLU A 51 -11.67 -8.61 1.97
CA GLU A 51 -12.06 -7.65 0.95
C GLU A 51 -11.01 -6.56 0.77
N HIS A 52 -10.86 -6.06 -0.45
CA HIS A 52 -10.00 -4.90 -0.78
C HIS A 52 -8.56 -4.98 -0.20
N GLN A 53 -7.95 -6.16 -0.31
CA GLN A 53 -6.57 -6.44 0.10
C GLN A 53 -5.59 -6.08 -1.01
N TYR A 54 -4.49 -5.40 -0.66
CA TYR A 54 -3.53 -4.92 -1.63
C TYR A 54 -2.80 -6.04 -2.37
N ALA A 55 -2.50 -7.13 -1.67
CA ALA A 55 -1.71 -8.24 -2.17
C ALA A 55 -2.20 -9.57 -1.62
N SER A 56 -1.93 -10.65 -2.36
CA SER A 56 -2.18 -12.03 -1.92
C SER A 56 -1.05 -12.62 -1.08
N ASP A 57 0.19 -12.15 -1.28
CA ASP A 57 1.35 -12.56 -0.48
C ASP A 57 1.12 -12.24 1.00
N ILE A 58 1.15 -13.26 1.85
CA ILE A 58 0.90 -13.13 3.29
C ILE A 58 2.01 -12.38 4.02
N GLU A 59 3.20 -12.27 3.43
CA GLU A 59 4.35 -11.57 4.01
C GLU A 59 4.53 -10.16 3.41
N TRP A 60 3.60 -9.69 2.57
CA TRP A 60 3.73 -8.42 1.84
C TRP A 60 3.98 -7.21 2.76
N ASP A 61 3.25 -7.12 3.87
CA ASP A 61 3.37 -6.02 4.83
C ASP A 61 4.70 -6.08 5.59
N GLU A 62 5.11 -7.25 6.05
CA GLU A 62 6.39 -7.45 6.75
C GLU A 62 7.60 -7.16 5.84
N ASN A 63 7.52 -7.57 4.57
CA ASN A 63 8.56 -7.31 3.58
C ASN A 63 8.78 -5.80 3.40
N ILE A 64 7.71 -5.02 3.22
CA ILE A 64 7.82 -3.55 3.10
C ILE A 64 8.24 -2.92 4.43
N ALA A 65 7.69 -3.38 5.56
CA ALA A 65 8.02 -2.87 6.89
C ALA A 65 9.50 -3.03 7.23
N THR A 66 10.13 -4.14 6.79
CA THR A 66 11.57 -4.38 6.98
C THR A 66 12.42 -3.32 6.27
N PHE A 67 12.11 -2.99 5.02
CA PHE A 67 12.79 -1.91 4.30
C PHE A 67 12.53 -0.54 4.94
N MET A 68 11.28 -0.26 5.33
CA MET A 68 10.95 1.00 6.02
C MET A 68 11.75 1.14 7.32
N LYS A 69 11.81 0.09 8.14
CA LYS A 69 12.58 0.07 9.40
C LYS A 69 14.06 0.36 9.15
N HIS A 70 14.65 -0.24 8.13
CA HIS A 70 16.04 -0.01 7.76
C HIS A 70 16.29 1.48 7.45
N TYR A 71 15.47 2.10 6.59
CA TYR A 71 15.63 3.51 6.23
C TYR A 71 15.29 4.47 7.36
N TYR A 72 14.29 4.18 8.18
CA TYR A 72 13.98 5.00 9.36
C TYR A 72 15.15 5.03 10.33
N HIS A 73 15.78 3.88 10.57
CA HIS A 73 16.97 3.79 11.40
C HIS A 73 18.16 4.52 10.77
N GLN A 74 18.43 4.29 9.48
CA GLN A 74 19.55 4.92 8.76
C GLN A 74 19.43 6.46 8.74
N LEU A 75 18.22 6.99 8.59
CA LEU A 75 17.97 8.42 8.44
C LEU A 75 17.58 9.11 9.76
N GLY A 76 17.50 8.38 10.88
CA GLY A 76 17.10 8.93 12.17
C GLY A 76 15.66 9.45 12.23
N ILE A 77 14.76 8.87 11.43
CA ILE A 77 13.36 9.31 11.34
C ILE A 77 12.57 8.74 12.52
N LYS A 78 11.84 9.61 13.23
CA LYS A 78 10.94 9.21 14.32
C LYS A 78 9.68 8.56 13.74
N LYS A 79 9.24 7.45 14.34
CA LYS A 79 7.97 6.79 13.98
C LYS A 79 6.78 7.67 14.35
N ASP A 80 5.79 7.69 13.46
CA ASP A 80 4.47 8.27 13.71
C ASP A 80 3.61 7.37 14.62
N HIS A 81 2.30 7.66 14.67
CA HIS A 81 1.34 6.90 15.45
C HIS A 81 1.30 5.43 15.04
N ILE A 82 1.23 4.54 16.04
CA ILE A 82 1.16 3.10 15.85
C ILE A 82 -0.16 2.59 16.43
N ASN A 83 -1.03 2.07 15.57
CA ASN A 83 -2.22 1.34 16.00
C ASN A 83 -1.94 -0.17 16.10
N LYS A 84 -2.37 -0.78 17.19
CA LYS A 84 -2.26 -2.22 17.46
C LYS A 84 -3.60 -2.89 17.73
N ASP A 85 -4.63 -2.11 18.00
CA ASP A 85 -5.93 -2.61 18.41
C ASP A 85 -6.85 -2.61 17.18
N TYR A 86 -6.99 -3.79 16.56
CA TYR A 86 -7.80 -4.00 15.35
C TYR A 86 -9.00 -4.92 15.58
N TYR A 87 -9.01 -5.65 16.69
CA TYR A 87 -10.05 -6.59 17.08
C TYR A 87 -10.42 -6.35 18.55
N LEU A 88 -11.67 -6.65 18.91
CA LEU A 88 -12.19 -6.60 20.28
C LEU A 88 -11.80 -7.84 21.08
#